data_AF-A0AAD3DUY2-F1
#
_entry.id   AF-A0AAD3DUY2-F1
#
_cell.length_a   1.000
_cell.length_b   1.000
_cell.length_c   1.000
_cell.angle_alpha   90.00
_cell.angle_beta   90.00
_cell.angle_gamma   90.00
#
_symmetry.space_group_name_H-M   'P 1'
#
loop_
_entity.id
_entity.type
_entity.pdbx_description
1 polymer ?
#
loop_
_entity_poly.entity_id
_entity_poly.type
_entity_poly.pdbx_seq_one_letter_code
_entity_poly.pdbx_strand_id
1 'polypeptide(L)'
;QRHAPAAAGNLLIAQHRDTRRYALVRSGLWRPPQLQFATGDYVYVRRQNPSNTLQPPVREAVLRVESVGPLGVAVLIGRDGTRIRRRVEQLVPCHLPDLDPIVDPRLMPPAADHACQVCASPRDGGKMLLCDACGTGWHLYCLVPPLSQVPEGSWVCPECVQLQREAPAGPAPPQPEPTAVLFPNAATRRRDDEAAALDGRRIVRMVSKGRGRGREEQLGVLRYRGGLARPHYFYAEWDGGFAEAVGLPAAKRMLMPEQTSTRKKGR
;
A
#
# COMPACT_ATOMS: atom_id res chain seq x y z
N GLN A 1 16.46 16.80 -26.94
CA GLN A 1 16.48 17.43 -25.60
C GLN A 1 15.09 17.98 -25.25
N ARG A 2 14.10 17.17 -24.84
CA ARG A 2 12.77 17.67 -24.44
C ARG A 2 12.05 16.73 -23.46
N HIS A 3 12.42 16.75 -22.18
CA HIS A 3 11.60 16.20 -21.08
C HIS A 3 11.89 16.94 -19.76
N ALA A 4 11.33 18.14 -19.58
CA ALA A 4 11.40 18.85 -18.28
C ALA A 4 10.15 19.66 -17.82
N PRO A 5 8.94 19.59 -18.43
CA PRO A 5 7.81 20.38 -17.92
C PRO A 5 7.24 19.84 -16.59
N ALA A 6 7.34 18.53 -16.34
CA ALA A 6 6.79 17.90 -15.13
C ALA A 6 7.56 18.29 -13.85
N ALA A 7 8.88 18.42 -13.92
CA ALA A 7 9.71 18.80 -12.78
C ALA A 7 9.43 20.23 -12.30
N ALA A 8 9.20 21.16 -13.23
CA ALA A 8 8.84 22.54 -12.92
C ALA A 8 7.45 22.66 -12.26
N GLY A 9 6.46 21.90 -12.74
CA GLY A 9 5.14 21.83 -12.13
C GLY A 9 5.16 21.28 -10.70
N ASN A 10 5.97 20.25 -10.47
CA ASN A 10 6.14 19.67 -9.13
C ASN A 10 6.80 20.65 -8.15
N LEU A 11 7.75 21.46 -8.61
CA LEU A 11 8.41 22.48 -7.78
C LEU A 11 7.44 23.57 -7.33
N LEU A 12 6.57 24.06 -8.21
CA LEU A 12 5.56 25.08 -7.87
C LEU A 12 4.53 24.56 -6.86
N ILE A 13 4.11 23.30 -7.00
CA ILE A 13 3.20 22.65 -6.04
C ILE A 13 3.88 22.52 -4.66
N ALA A 14 5.16 22.18 -4.62
CA ALA A 14 5.94 22.10 -3.38
C ALA A 14 6.09 23.48 -2.71
N GLN A 15 6.49 24.51 -3.46
CA GLN A 15 6.63 25.89 -2.98
C GLN A 15 5.32 26.46 -2.43
N HIS A 16 4.19 26.16 -3.09
CA HIS A 16 2.87 26.57 -2.63
C HIS A 16 2.47 25.89 -1.30
N ARG A 17 2.74 24.58 -1.18
CA ARG A 17 2.48 23.82 0.06
C ARG A 17 3.34 24.34 1.22
N ASP A 18 4.61 24.63 0.96
CA ASP A 18 5.52 25.18 1.96
C ASP A 18 5.09 26.58 2.41
N THR A 19 4.74 27.47 1.47
CA THR A 19 4.23 28.82 1.78
C THR A 19 3.01 28.76 2.70
N ARG A 20 2.05 27.87 2.42
CA ARG A 20 0.87 27.67 3.28
C ARG A 20 1.24 27.09 4.63
N ARG A 21 2.19 26.16 4.70
CA ARG A 21 2.68 25.59 5.96
C ARG A 21 3.35 26.66 6.82
N TYR A 22 4.23 27.49 6.26
CA TYR A 22 4.88 28.60 6.97
C TYR A 22 3.88 29.65 7.47
N ALA A 23 2.81 29.93 6.72
CA ALA A 23 1.75 30.83 7.16
C ALA A 23 0.99 30.27 8.37
N LEU A 24 0.66 28.96 8.36
CA LEU A 24 -0.03 28.28 9.47
C LEU A 24 0.83 28.14 10.73
N VAL A 25 2.14 27.92 10.57
CA VAL A 25 3.08 27.85 11.68
C VAL A 25 3.24 29.23 12.32
N ARG A 26 3.37 30.31 11.53
CA ARG A 26 3.50 31.67 12.04
C ARG A 26 2.24 32.20 12.74
N SER A 27 1.05 31.76 12.32
CA SER A 27 -0.22 32.15 12.97
C SER A 27 -0.55 31.32 14.22
N GLY A 28 0.28 30.34 14.58
CA GLY A 28 0.05 29.46 15.74
C GLY A 28 -1.08 28.45 15.57
N LEU A 29 -1.69 28.36 14.38
CA LEU A 29 -2.81 27.47 14.08
C LEU A 29 -2.36 26.06 13.68
N TRP A 30 -1.07 25.84 13.46
CA TRP A 30 -0.53 24.53 13.11
C TRP A 30 -0.50 23.60 14.32
N ARG A 31 -1.35 22.57 14.31
CA ARG A 31 -1.29 21.44 15.25
C ARG A 31 -0.67 20.24 14.53
N PRO A 32 0.41 19.64 15.04
CA PRO A 32 0.94 18.42 14.45
C PRO A 32 -0.13 17.33 14.49
N PRO A 33 -0.31 16.55 13.41
CA PRO A 33 -1.20 15.40 13.45
C PRO A 33 -0.69 14.44 14.54
N GLN A 34 -1.60 13.99 15.41
CA GLN A 34 -1.30 12.89 16.33
C GLN A 34 -1.11 11.64 15.47
N LEU A 35 0.14 11.22 15.32
CA LEU A 35 0.48 10.02 14.58
C LEU A 35 0.16 8.82 15.46
N GLN A 36 -0.82 8.03 15.03
CA GLN A 36 -1.12 6.73 15.61
C GLN A 36 -0.44 5.66 14.75
N PHE A 37 0.15 4.66 15.38
CA PHE A 37 0.78 3.53 14.71
C PHE A 37 0.12 2.24 15.18
N ALA A 38 -0.07 1.30 14.27
CA ALA A 38 -0.63 -0.02 14.52
C ALA A 38 0.41 -1.11 14.26
N THR A 39 0.16 -2.32 14.79
CA THR A 39 0.96 -3.50 14.46
C THR A 39 0.98 -3.71 12.94
N GLY A 40 2.17 -3.88 12.39
CA GLY A 40 2.40 -4.03 10.95
C GLY A 40 2.89 -2.77 10.24
N ASP A 41 2.75 -1.59 10.84
CA ASP A 41 3.22 -0.34 10.23
C ASP A 41 4.75 -0.32 10.10
N TYR A 42 5.23 0.32 9.03
CA TYR A 42 6.64 0.61 8.86
C TYR A 42 6.95 2.04 9.31
N VAL A 43 7.99 2.17 10.12
CA VAL A 43 8.35 3.42 10.78
C VAL A 43 9.86 3.68 10.74
N TYR A 44 10.21 4.96 10.76
CA TYR A 44 11.55 5.44 11.09
C TYR A 44 11.58 5.91 12.55
N VAL A 45 12.73 5.80 13.19
CA VAL A 45 12.97 6.41 14.51
C VAL A 45 13.68 7.73 14.31
N ARG A 46 13.14 8.82 14.89
CA ARG A 46 13.76 10.15 14.85
C ARG A 46 15.17 10.09 15.43
N ARG A 47 16.14 10.71 14.73
CA ARG A 47 17.49 10.93 15.28
C ARG A 47 17.39 11.80 16.53
N GLN A 48 17.94 11.31 17.64
CA GLN A 48 17.93 12.02 18.91
C GLN A 48 19.07 13.04 19.02
N ASN A 49 20.13 12.94 18.21
CA ASN A 49 21.26 13.87 18.25
C ASN A 49 21.84 14.17 16.85
N PRO A 50 21.58 15.35 16.27
CA PRO A 50 22.11 15.73 14.96
C PRO A 50 23.58 16.19 14.97
N SER A 51 24.21 16.41 16.14
CA SER A 51 25.56 16.99 16.24
C SER A 51 26.70 15.98 16.39
N ASN A 52 26.42 14.68 16.52
CA ASN A 52 27.47 13.66 16.71
C ASN A 52 27.76 12.91 15.40
N THR A 53 28.78 13.36 14.67
CA THR A 53 29.25 12.79 13.40
C THR A 53 30.23 11.62 13.57
N LEU A 54 30.62 11.26 14.79
CA LEU A 54 31.67 10.26 15.09
C LEU A 54 31.14 8.89 15.56
N GLN A 55 29.83 8.73 15.70
CA GLN A 55 29.23 7.40 15.86
C GLN A 55 28.84 6.85 14.48
N PRO A 56 29.33 5.66 14.08
CA PRO A 56 28.93 5.08 12.80
C PRO A 56 27.41 4.89 12.79
N PRO A 57 26.71 5.28 11.70
CA PRO A 57 25.25 5.28 11.66
C PRO A 57 24.75 3.84 11.49
N VAL A 58 24.46 3.17 12.60
CA VAL A 58 23.75 1.89 12.59
C VAL A 58 22.30 2.17 13.01
N ARG A 59 21.26 2.13 12.17
CA ARG A 59 21.07 2.18 10.71
C ARG A 59 19.82 3.04 10.51
N GLU A 60 19.69 3.74 9.38
CA GLU A 60 18.42 4.28 8.88
C GLU A 60 17.51 3.14 8.40
N ALA A 61 17.32 2.13 9.26
CA ALA A 61 16.55 0.96 8.94
C ALA A 61 15.07 1.31 9.09
N VAL A 62 14.31 1.07 8.04
CA VAL A 62 12.86 0.94 8.16
C VAL A 62 12.58 -0.18 9.14
N LEU A 63 11.81 0.11 10.21
CA LEU A 63 11.45 -0.86 11.23
C LEU A 63 9.97 -1.16 11.12
N ARG A 64 9.58 -2.40 11.43
CA ARG A 64 8.18 -2.81 11.48
C ARG A 64 7.67 -2.76 12.91
N VAL A 65 6.46 -2.25 13.11
CA VAL A 65 5.80 -2.24 14.43
C VAL A 65 5.30 -3.65 14.73
N GLU A 66 5.86 -4.31 15.74
CA GLU A 66 5.44 -5.64 16.20
C GLU A 66 4.27 -5.51 17.20
N SER A 67 4.31 -4.50 18.08
CA SER A 67 3.20 -4.18 18.98
C SER A 67 3.30 -2.75 19.50
N VAL A 68 2.17 -2.17 19.89
CA VAL A 68 2.11 -0.87 20.59
C VAL A 68 1.43 -1.08 21.94
N GLY A 69 2.16 -0.81 23.02
CA GLY A 69 1.66 -0.95 24.38
C GLY A 69 0.77 0.23 24.80
N PRO A 70 -0.05 0.06 25.86
CA PRO A 70 -1.01 1.07 26.33
C PRO A 70 -0.35 2.35 26.87
N LEU A 71 0.95 2.30 27.18
CA LEU A 71 1.75 3.44 27.65
C LEU A 71 2.44 4.21 26.51
N GLY A 72 2.06 3.98 25.25
CA GLY A 72 2.64 4.67 24.09
C GLY A 72 4.06 4.18 23.74
N VAL A 73 4.44 2.98 24.17
CA VAL A 73 5.72 2.34 23.82
C VAL A 73 5.48 1.29 22.75
N ALA A 74 6.10 1.46 21.59
CA ALA A 74 6.09 0.50 20.51
C ALA A 74 7.31 -0.43 20.59
N VAL A 75 7.07 -1.72 20.35
CA VAL A 75 8.10 -2.72 20.04
C VAL A 75 8.24 -2.76 18.53
N LEU A 76 9.46 -2.51 18.07
CA LEU A 76 9.81 -2.46 16.67
C LEU A 76 10.75 -3.62 16.36
N ILE A 77 10.53 -4.29 15.24
CA ILE A 77 11.40 -5.32 14.74
C ILE A 77 12.17 -4.79 13.53
N GLY A 78 13.49 -4.86 13.63
CA GLY A 78 14.40 -4.63 12.52
C GLY A 78 14.44 -5.83 11.60
N ARG A 79 14.95 -5.61 10.40
CA ARG A 79 15.08 -6.63 9.37
C ARG A 79 16.00 -7.81 9.76
N ASP A 80 16.95 -7.56 10.65
CA ASP A 80 17.84 -8.54 11.26
C ASP A 80 17.18 -9.34 12.41
N GLY A 81 15.89 -9.11 12.67
CA GLY A 81 15.18 -9.67 13.82
C GLY A 81 15.46 -8.95 15.13
N THR A 82 16.31 -7.92 15.13
CA THR A 82 16.61 -7.13 16.33
C THR A 82 15.36 -6.38 16.76
N ARG A 83 14.96 -6.59 18.02
CA ARG A 83 13.83 -5.88 18.61
C ARG A 83 14.31 -4.65 19.37
N ILE A 84 13.70 -3.50 19.09
CA ILE A 84 13.96 -2.26 19.82
C ILE A 84 12.66 -1.65 20.34
N ARG A 85 12.73 -0.99 21.49
CA ARG A 85 11.57 -0.32 22.10
C ARG A 85 11.72 1.19 21.98
N ARG A 86 10.70 1.86 21.46
CA ARG A 86 10.67 3.33 21.30
C ARG A 86 9.31 3.88 21.65
N ARG A 87 9.27 5.13 22.11
CA ARG A 87 7.99 5.80 22.31
C ARG A 87 7.40 6.19 20.95
N VAL A 88 6.08 6.15 20.85
CA VAL A 88 5.33 6.52 19.64
C VAL A 88 5.67 7.94 19.16
N GLU A 89 5.97 8.88 20.06
CA GLU A 89 6.35 10.25 19.67
C GLU A 89 7.71 10.35 18.94
N GLN A 90 8.53 9.30 19.06
CA GLN A 90 9.84 9.20 18.38
C GLN A 90 9.72 8.54 17.02
N LEU A 91 8.53 8.07 16.63
CA LEU A 91 8.31 7.38 15.36
C LEU A 91 7.84 8.36 14.29
N VAL A 92 8.27 8.09 13.06
CA VAL A 92 7.80 8.79 11.86
C VAL A 92 7.32 7.72 10.87
N PRO A 93 6.16 7.90 10.22
CA PRO A 93 5.69 6.92 9.25
C PRO A 93 6.71 6.73 8.13
N CYS A 94 6.91 5.49 7.70
CA CYS A 94 7.60 5.22 6.46
C CYS A 94 6.64 5.47 5.28
N HIS A 95 7.06 6.30 4.33
CA HIS A 95 6.23 6.71 3.20
C HIS A 95 6.55 5.97 1.90
N LEU A 96 7.41 4.95 1.95
CA LEU A 96 7.77 4.15 0.78
C LEU A 96 6.56 3.27 0.40
N PRO A 97 5.96 3.49 -0.78
CA PRO A 97 4.72 2.83 -1.19
C PRO A 97 4.89 1.35 -1.57
N ASP A 98 6.13 0.92 -1.82
CA ASP A 98 6.49 -0.41 -2.34
C ASP A 98 7.46 -1.15 -1.42
N LEU A 99 7.28 -1.03 -0.10
CA LEU A 99 7.92 -1.96 0.83
C LEU A 99 7.20 -3.30 0.73
N ASP A 100 7.61 -4.11 -0.24
CA ASP A 100 7.20 -5.50 -0.30
C ASP A 100 7.66 -6.20 1.00
N PRO A 101 6.74 -6.65 1.87
CA PRO A 101 7.12 -7.35 3.10
C PRO A 101 7.80 -8.70 2.80
N ILE A 102 7.78 -9.17 1.55
CA ILE A 102 8.14 -10.55 1.19
C ILE A 102 9.38 -10.65 0.29
N VAL A 103 9.75 -9.68 -0.55
CA VAL A 103 10.89 -9.91 -1.47
C VAL A 103 12.01 -8.90 -1.29
N ASP A 104 12.95 -9.31 -0.43
CA ASP A 104 14.30 -8.79 -0.49
C ASP A 104 15.23 -9.84 -1.12
N PRO A 105 16.08 -9.48 -2.11
CA PRO A 105 17.10 -10.37 -2.67
C PRO A 105 18.11 -10.95 -1.67
N ARG A 106 18.11 -10.50 -0.40
CA ARG A 106 18.90 -11.06 0.72
C ARG A 106 18.05 -11.87 1.72
N LEU A 107 16.74 -12.01 1.52
CA LEU A 107 15.83 -12.85 2.33
C LEU A 107 15.61 -14.25 1.73
N MET A 108 15.91 -14.43 0.45
CA MET A 108 16.30 -15.73 -0.09
C MET A 108 17.73 -15.60 -0.60
N PRO A 109 18.74 -15.55 0.30
CA PRO A 109 20.08 -15.88 -0.14
C PRO A 109 19.97 -17.26 -0.81
N PRO A 110 20.76 -17.53 -1.87
CA PRO A 110 21.01 -18.91 -2.25
C PRO A 110 21.23 -19.69 -0.96
N ALA A 111 20.51 -20.80 -0.76
CA ALA A 111 20.71 -21.61 0.42
C ALA A 111 22.23 -21.87 0.57
N ALA A 112 22.75 -21.96 1.80
CA ALA A 112 24.20 -21.91 2.03
C ALA A 112 24.99 -23.05 1.34
N ASP A 113 24.28 -24.01 0.76
CA ASP A 113 24.73 -25.07 -0.15
C ASP A 113 24.95 -24.61 -1.61
N HIS A 114 24.36 -23.50 -2.05
CA HIS A 114 24.59 -22.89 -3.36
C HIS A 114 25.89 -22.09 -3.35
N ALA A 115 26.99 -22.80 -3.60
CA ALA A 115 28.28 -22.21 -3.89
C ALA A 115 28.32 -21.59 -5.29
N CYS A 116 29.11 -20.54 -5.46
CA CYS A 116 29.41 -20.02 -6.79
C CYS A 116 30.09 -21.12 -7.63
N GLN A 117 29.57 -21.39 -8.83
CA GLN A 117 30.09 -22.43 -9.72
C GLN A 117 31.58 -22.21 -10.09
N VAL A 118 32.04 -20.96 -10.07
CA VAL A 118 33.42 -20.60 -10.45
C VAL A 118 34.40 -20.75 -9.29
N CYS A 119 34.06 -20.22 -8.11
CA CYS A 119 34.98 -20.16 -6.97
C CYS A 119 34.65 -21.11 -5.81
N ALA A 120 33.59 -21.92 -5.97
CA ALA A 120 33.08 -22.87 -4.98
C ALA A 120 32.81 -22.26 -3.59
N SER A 121 32.59 -20.94 -3.52
CA SER A 121 32.39 -20.21 -2.28
C SER A 121 30.96 -19.66 -2.20
N PRO A 122 30.26 -19.83 -1.06
CA PRO A 122 28.95 -19.23 -0.82
C PRO A 122 29.03 -17.79 -0.26
N ARG A 123 30.24 -17.24 -0.10
CA ARG A 123 30.42 -15.87 0.42
C ARG A 123 29.80 -14.83 -0.52
N ASP A 124 29.56 -13.61 -0.04
CA ASP A 124 29.04 -12.50 -0.86
C ASP A 124 27.73 -12.80 -1.63
N GLY A 125 26.79 -13.54 -1.02
CA GLY A 125 25.48 -13.85 -1.63
C GLY A 125 24.70 -12.62 -2.13
N GLY A 126 24.90 -11.44 -1.53
CA GLY A 126 24.31 -10.18 -2.02
C GLY A 126 24.88 -9.65 -3.34
N LYS A 127 25.94 -10.28 -3.88
CA LYS A 127 26.53 -10.04 -5.21
C LYS A 127 26.54 -11.33 -6.04
N MET A 128 25.63 -12.25 -5.74
CA MET A 128 25.50 -13.54 -6.41
C MET A 128 24.15 -13.61 -7.14
N LEU A 129 24.17 -14.11 -8.37
CA LEU A 129 23.01 -14.41 -9.19
C LEU A 129 22.69 -15.90 -9.11
N LEU A 130 21.41 -16.24 -9.24
CA LEU A 130 20.97 -17.60 -9.48
C LEU A 130 20.55 -17.73 -10.93
N CYS A 131 20.91 -18.83 -11.57
CA CYS A 131 20.46 -19.14 -12.92
C CYS A 131 18.98 -19.56 -12.89
N ASP A 132 18.12 -18.90 -13.66
CA ASP A 132 16.69 -19.21 -13.69
C ASP A 132 16.38 -20.59 -14.34
N ALA A 133 17.32 -21.16 -15.10
CA ALA A 133 17.16 -22.46 -15.76
C ALA A 133 17.66 -23.66 -14.94
N CYS A 134 18.64 -23.48 -14.04
CA CYS A 134 19.25 -24.58 -13.29
C CYS A 134 19.47 -24.33 -11.80
N GLY A 135 19.19 -23.12 -11.30
CA GLY A 135 19.31 -22.75 -9.89
C GLY A 135 20.74 -22.60 -9.36
N THR A 136 21.78 -22.76 -10.19
CA THR A 136 23.18 -22.62 -9.74
C THR A 136 23.54 -21.17 -9.42
N GLY A 137 24.41 -20.95 -8.43
CA GLY A 137 24.89 -19.63 -8.01
C GLY A 137 26.13 -19.14 -8.76
N TRP A 138 26.20 -17.84 -9.06
CA TRP A 138 27.30 -17.19 -9.77
C TRP A 138 27.56 -15.78 -9.24
N HIS A 139 28.78 -15.46 -8.82
CA HIS A 139 29.10 -14.08 -8.45
C HIS A 139 29.16 -13.16 -9.67
N LEU A 140 28.67 -11.94 -9.51
CA LEU A 140 28.76 -10.88 -10.53
C LEU A 140 30.19 -10.69 -11.04
N TYR A 141 31.18 -10.79 -10.14
CA TYR A 141 32.60 -10.62 -10.46
C TYR A 141 33.31 -11.91 -10.94
N CYS A 142 32.71 -13.07 -10.76
CA CYS A 142 33.26 -14.34 -11.28
C CYS A 142 32.82 -14.62 -12.72
N LEU A 143 31.84 -13.87 -13.23
CA LEU A 143 31.41 -13.95 -14.62
C LEU A 143 32.46 -13.34 -15.55
N VAL A 144 32.47 -13.82 -16.79
CA VAL A 144 33.31 -13.29 -17.87
C VAL A 144 32.38 -12.92 -19.04
N PRO A 145 32.16 -11.62 -19.32
CA PRO A 145 32.67 -10.45 -18.59
C PRO A 145 32.02 -10.27 -17.20
N PRO A 146 32.72 -9.62 -16.24
CA PRO A 146 32.15 -9.36 -14.92
C PRO A 146 31.04 -8.30 -15.01
N LEU A 147 29.98 -8.52 -14.25
CA LEU A 147 28.84 -7.61 -14.17
C LEU A 147 29.02 -6.61 -13.03
N SER A 148 28.70 -5.35 -13.26
CA SER A 148 28.74 -4.29 -12.24
C SER A 148 27.49 -4.28 -11.35
N GLN A 149 26.36 -4.77 -11.87
CA GLN A 149 25.08 -4.82 -11.19
C GLN A 149 24.27 -6.04 -11.64
N VAL A 150 23.25 -6.39 -10.86
CA VAL A 150 22.28 -7.44 -11.22
C VAL A 150 21.50 -6.98 -12.47
N PRO A 151 21.42 -7.79 -13.54
CA PRO A 151 20.67 -7.43 -14.75
C PRO A 151 19.16 -7.39 -14.47
N GLU A 152 18.43 -6.56 -15.22
CA GLU A 152 16.97 -6.52 -15.16
C GLU A 152 16.36 -7.71 -15.91
N GLY A 153 15.39 -8.39 -15.28
CA GLY A 153 14.72 -9.55 -15.88
C GLY A 153 15.38 -10.89 -15.57
N SER A 154 15.09 -11.90 -16.39
CA SER A 154 15.60 -13.26 -16.21
C SER A 154 17.07 -13.39 -16.62
N TRP A 155 17.86 -14.13 -15.83
CA TRP A 155 19.26 -14.40 -16.11
C TRP A 155 19.54 -15.90 -16.18
N VAL A 156 20.27 -16.30 -17.22
CA VAL A 156 20.65 -17.69 -17.50
C VAL A 156 22.17 -17.80 -17.56
N CYS A 157 22.74 -18.79 -16.87
CA CYS A 157 24.18 -18.97 -16.80
C CYS A 157 24.79 -19.40 -18.16
N PRO A 158 26.10 -19.16 -18.37
CA PRO A 158 26.77 -19.52 -19.63
C PRO A 158 26.62 -21.00 -20.01
N GLU A 159 26.64 -21.91 -19.03
CA GLU A 159 26.43 -23.34 -19.25
C GLU A 159 25.01 -23.64 -19.79
N CYS A 160 23.98 -23.03 -19.20
CA CYS A 160 22.60 -23.19 -19.68
C CYS A 160 22.37 -22.54 -21.05
N VAL A 161 23.05 -21.43 -21.35
CA VAL A 161 23.03 -20.82 -22.69
C VAL A 161 23.66 -21.76 -23.72
N GLN A 162 24.78 -22.41 -23.39
CA GLN A 162 25.42 -23.40 -24.28
C GLN A 162 24.54 -24.65 -24.48
N LEU A 163 23.86 -25.09 -23.42
CA LEU A 163 22.98 -26.26 -23.44
C LEU A 163 21.56 -25.95 -23.94
N GLN A 164 21.28 -24.71 -24.38
CA GLN A 164 19.95 -24.25 -24.81
C GLN A 164 18.84 -24.54 -23.78
N ARG A 165 19.16 -24.42 -22.48
CA ARG A 165 18.19 -24.58 -21.39
C ARG A 165 17.49 -23.24 -21.17
N GLU A 166 16.19 -23.24 -21.38
CA GLU A 166 15.37 -22.06 -21.17
C GLU A 166 15.00 -21.92 -19.68
N ALA A 167 14.98 -20.69 -19.18
CA ALA A 167 14.26 -20.41 -17.94
C ALA A 167 12.80 -20.82 -18.15
N PRO A 168 12.13 -21.48 -17.20
CA PRO A 168 10.72 -21.80 -17.35
C PRO A 168 10.00 -20.50 -17.67
N ALA A 169 9.33 -20.43 -18.82
CA ALA A 169 8.44 -19.35 -19.19
C ALA A 169 7.21 -19.40 -18.27
N GLY A 170 7.42 -19.11 -16.99
CA GLY A 170 6.35 -18.80 -16.09
C GLY A 170 5.63 -17.59 -16.68
N PRO A 171 4.28 -17.59 -16.78
CA PRO A 171 3.58 -16.36 -17.08
C PRO A 171 4.13 -15.29 -16.13
N ALA A 172 4.51 -14.14 -16.68
CA ALA A 172 4.82 -12.97 -15.88
C ALA A 172 3.79 -12.92 -14.73
N PRO A 173 4.22 -12.73 -13.46
CA PRO A 173 3.28 -12.67 -12.35
C PRO A 173 2.13 -11.77 -12.81
N PRO A 174 0.87 -12.26 -12.71
CA PRO A 174 -0.26 -11.53 -13.27
C PRO A 174 -0.13 -10.09 -12.80
N GLN A 175 -0.04 -9.16 -13.76
CA GLN A 175 -0.14 -7.73 -13.45
C GLN A 175 -1.32 -7.63 -12.50
N PRO A 176 -1.15 -7.09 -11.27
CA PRO A 176 -2.21 -7.12 -10.29
C PRO A 176 -3.45 -6.49 -10.91
N GLU A 177 -4.44 -7.34 -11.23
CA GLU A 177 -5.82 -6.98 -11.60
C GLU A 177 -6.22 -5.82 -10.71
N PRO A 178 -6.56 -4.63 -11.25
CA PRO A 178 -6.43 -3.32 -10.61
C PRO A 178 -6.73 -3.42 -9.11
N THR A 179 -5.68 -3.75 -8.36
CA THR A 179 -5.87 -4.20 -6.98
C THR A 179 -6.35 -2.98 -6.25
N ALA A 180 -7.50 -3.11 -5.60
CA ALA A 180 -8.06 -2.09 -4.74
C ALA A 180 -6.92 -1.46 -3.93
N VAL A 181 -6.58 -0.21 -4.29
CA VAL A 181 -5.42 0.48 -3.73
C VAL A 181 -5.59 0.46 -2.21
N LEU A 182 -4.77 -0.33 -1.52
CA LEU A 182 -4.82 -0.54 -0.07
C LEU A 182 -4.64 0.79 0.68
N PHE A 183 -3.93 1.74 0.04
CA PHE A 183 -3.72 3.11 0.51
C PHE A 183 -4.37 4.13 -0.43
N PRO A 184 -5.70 4.32 -0.34
CA PRO A 184 -6.41 5.27 -1.18
C PRO A 184 -5.93 6.71 -0.92
N ASN A 185 -5.76 7.49 -2.00
CA ASN A 185 -5.49 8.93 -1.88
C ASN A 185 -6.62 9.63 -1.08
N ALA A 186 -6.40 10.88 -0.63
CA ALA A 186 -7.39 11.58 0.20
C ALA A 186 -8.77 11.71 -0.45
N ALA A 187 -8.85 11.85 -1.78
CA ALA A 187 -10.12 11.87 -2.51
C ALA A 187 -10.83 10.51 -2.48
N THR A 188 -10.07 9.42 -2.54
CA THR A 188 -10.61 8.06 -2.49
C THR A 188 -11.06 7.70 -1.07
N ARG A 189 -10.31 8.08 -0.03
CA ARG A 189 -10.75 7.96 1.37
C ARG A 189 -12.07 8.67 1.62
N ARG A 190 -12.21 9.92 1.16
CA ARG A 190 -13.47 10.67 1.26
C ARG A 190 -14.65 9.94 0.60
N ARG A 191 -14.41 9.28 -0.54
CA ARG A 191 -15.46 8.47 -1.20
C ARG A 191 -15.78 7.20 -0.43
N ASP A 192 -14.79 6.55 0.17
CA ASP A 192 -15.00 5.37 1.01
C ASP A 192 -15.77 5.73 2.29
N ASP A 193 -15.41 6.83 2.96
CA ASP A 193 -16.08 7.35 4.15
C ASP A 193 -17.53 7.74 3.83
N GLU A 194 -17.73 8.41 2.69
CA GLU A 194 -19.06 8.76 2.19
C GLU A 194 -19.90 7.51 1.87
N ALA A 195 -19.28 6.46 1.32
CA ALA A 195 -19.96 5.21 1.07
C ALA A 195 -20.32 4.48 2.37
N ALA A 196 -19.40 4.42 3.34
CA ALA A 196 -19.64 3.82 4.65
C ALA A 196 -20.79 4.53 5.39
N ALA A 197 -20.93 5.84 5.24
CA ALA A 197 -22.02 6.62 5.85
C ALA A 197 -23.43 6.32 5.27
N LEU A 198 -23.51 5.62 4.14
CA LEU A 198 -24.77 5.19 3.54
C LEU A 198 -25.13 3.75 3.89
N ASP A 199 -24.30 3.06 4.68
CA ASP A 199 -24.62 1.71 5.16
C ASP A 199 -25.91 1.70 5.98
N GLY A 200 -26.77 0.72 5.70
CA GLY A 200 -28.08 0.57 6.36
C GLY A 200 -29.15 1.59 5.95
N ARG A 201 -28.87 2.52 5.02
CA ARG A 201 -29.89 3.48 4.55
C ARG A 201 -30.92 2.80 3.66
N ARG A 202 -32.17 3.24 3.79
CA ARG A 202 -33.29 2.81 2.93
C ARG A 202 -33.20 3.49 1.57
N ILE A 203 -33.42 2.70 0.53
CA ILE A 203 -33.43 3.14 -0.86
C ILE A 203 -34.76 2.81 -1.52
N VAL A 204 -35.14 3.62 -2.51
CA VAL A 204 -36.33 3.45 -3.34
C VAL A 204 -35.97 3.61 -4.81
N ARG A 205 -36.57 2.77 -5.66
CA ARG A 205 -36.53 2.94 -7.12
C ARG A 205 -37.90 2.71 -7.73
N MET A 206 -38.18 3.39 -8.83
CA MET A 206 -39.40 3.19 -9.61
C MET A 206 -39.14 2.13 -10.68
N VAL A 207 -39.86 1.01 -10.65
CA VAL A 207 -39.82 -0.03 -11.69
C VAL A 207 -41.11 -0.01 -12.51
N SER A 208 -41.04 -0.37 -13.80
CA SER A 208 -42.23 -0.45 -14.65
C SER A 208 -42.99 -1.75 -14.36
N LYS A 209 -44.31 -1.68 -14.12
CA LYS A 209 -45.15 -2.88 -14.12
C LYS A 209 -45.20 -3.48 -15.52
N GLY A 210 -44.88 -4.77 -15.65
CA GLY A 210 -44.95 -5.48 -16.93
C GLY A 210 -46.34 -5.35 -17.57
N ARG A 211 -46.38 -5.07 -18.88
CA ARG A 211 -47.58 -4.93 -19.72
C ARG A 211 -48.65 -3.88 -19.31
N GLY A 212 -48.37 -2.98 -18.36
CA GLY A 212 -49.26 -1.87 -17.99
C GLY A 212 -48.55 -0.53 -17.84
N ARG A 213 -49.23 0.59 -18.12
CA ARG A 213 -48.76 1.94 -17.78
C ARG A 213 -48.90 2.16 -16.27
N GLY A 214 -47.97 1.62 -15.49
CA GLY A 214 -47.87 1.87 -14.05
C GLY A 214 -46.42 1.74 -13.58
N ARG A 215 -45.97 2.67 -12.74
CA ARG A 215 -44.68 2.57 -12.04
C ARG A 215 -44.93 2.06 -10.62
N GLU A 216 -44.17 1.07 -10.19
CA GLU A 216 -44.21 0.50 -8.85
C GLU A 216 -42.97 0.95 -8.07
N GLU A 217 -43.20 1.35 -6.82
CA GLU A 217 -42.13 1.69 -5.89
C GLU A 217 -41.53 0.41 -5.33
N GLN A 218 -40.24 0.26 -5.52
CA GLN A 218 -39.49 -0.84 -4.95
C GLN A 218 -38.58 -0.30 -3.84
N LEU A 219 -38.75 -0.84 -2.64
CA LEU A 219 -38.01 -0.48 -1.44
C LEU A 219 -36.90 -1.49 -1.17
N GLY A 220 -35.78 -1.00 -0.61
CA GLY A 220 -34.65 -1.83 -0.22
C GLY A 220 -33.73 -1.13 0.78
N VAL A 221 -32.65 -1.82 1.15
CA VAL A 221 -31.62 -1.34 2.09
C VAL A 221 -30.23 -1.52 1.49
N LEU A 222 -29.36 -0.52 1.67
CA LEU A 222 -27.95 -0.61 1.27
C LEU A 222 -27.13 -1.35 2.34
N ARG A 223 -26.32 -2.32 1.92
CA ARG A 223 -25.31 -3.00 2.73
C ARG A 223 -23.92 -2.70 2.19
N TYR A 224 -23.10 -2.03 2.97
CA TYR A 224 -21.74 -1.64 2.60
C TYR A 224 -20.78 -2.83 2.59
N ARG A 225 -19.97 -2.94 1.53
CA ARG A 225 -19.02 -4.04 1.31
C ARG A 225 -17.57 -3.69 1.65
N GLY A 226 -17.30 -2.47 2.10
CA GLY A 226 -15.94 -2.00 2.36
C GLY A 226 -15.30 -1.26 1.18
N GLY A 227 -14.27 -0.48 1.47
CA GLY A 227 -13.56 0.36 0.49
C GLY A 227 -12.77 -0.43 -0.55
N LEU A 228 -12.68 -1.74 -0.42
CA LEU A 228 -12.07 -2.62 -1.42
C LEU A 228 -13.06 -3.03 -2.53
N ALA A 229 -14.37 -2.82 -2.34
CA ALA A 229 -15.41 -3.21 -3.28
C ALA A 229 -15.66 -2.17 -4.39
N ARG A 230 -14.75 -1.22 -4.62
CA ARG A 230 -14.91 -0.17 -5.65
C ARG A 230 -15.02 -0.79 -7.05
N PRO A 231 -15.86 -0.25 -7.95
CA PRO A 231 -16.76 0.90 -7.76
C PRO A 231 -18.11 0.54 -7.13
N HIS A 232 -18.37 -0.74 -6.82
CA HIS A 232 -19.62 -1.29 -6.31
C HIS A 232 -19.62 -1.44 -4.78
N TYR A 233 -19.65 -0.28 -4.11
CA TYR A 233 -19.55 -0.18 -2.64
C TYR A 233 -20.64 -0.93 -1.87
N PHE A 234 -21.78 -1.25 -2.48
CA PHE A 234 -22.94 -1.78 -1.78
C PHE A 234 -23.53 -3.03 -2.44
N TYR A 235 -24.21 -3.84 -1.63
CA TYR A 235 -25.34 -4.65 -2.07
C TYR A 235 -26.64 -3.94 -1.70
N ALA A 236 -27.52 -3.72 -2.67
CA ALA A 236 -28.88 -3.26 -2.44
C ALA A 236 -29.78 -4.49 -2.25
N GLU A 237 -30.20 -4.74 -1.02
CA GLU A 237 -31.15 -5.79 -0.65
C GLU A 237 -32.57 -5.23 -0.83
N TRP A 238 -33.30 -5.71 -1.83
CA TRP A 238 -34.67 -5.26 -2.10
C TRP A 238 -35.70 -6.15 -1.40
N ASP A 239 -36.86 -5.58 -1.04
CA ASP A 239 -37.93 -6.30 -0.33
C ASP A 239 -38.48 -7.52 -1.11
N GLY A 240 -38.18 -7.62 -2.41
CA GLY A 240 -38.46 -8.79 -3.26
C GLY A 240 -37.47 -9.96 -3.14
N GLY A 241 -36.54 -9.91 -2.18
CA GLY A 241 -35.62 -11.02 -1.87
C GLY A 241 -34.40 -11.15 -2.79
N PHE A 242 -34.18 -10.20 -3.70
CA PHE A 242 -32.97 -10.17 -4.53
C PHE A 242 -32.03 -9.05 -4.10
N ALA A 243 -30.73 -9.29 -4.28
CA ALA A 243 -29.68 -8.32 -4.00
C ALA A 243 -28.90 -8.00 -5.29
N GLU A 244 -28.57 -6.73 -5.50
CA GLU A 244 -27.75 -6.30 -6.64
C GLU A 244 -26.57 -5.44 -6.19
N ALA A 245 -25.46 -5.48 -6.92
CA ALA A 245 -24.30 -4.67 -6.62
C ALA A 245 -24.52 -3.23 -7.10
N VAL A 246 -24.36 -2.25 -6.20
CA VAL A 246 -24.65 -0.83 -6.49
C VAL A 246 -23.43 0.03 -6.17
N GLY A 247 -23.12 0.95 -7.08
CA GLY A 247 -22.08 1.96 -6.88
C GLY A 247 -22.58 3.21 -6.14
N LEU A 248 -21.65 4.00 -5.60
CA LEU A 248 -21.95 5.20 -4.81
C LEU A 248 -22.89 6.22 -5.51
N PRO A 249 -22.72 6.55 -6.81
CA PRO A 249 -23.63 7.48 -7.48
C PRO A 249 -25.06 6.95 -7.61
N ALA A 250 -25.21 5.65 -7.84
CA ALA A 250 -26.52 5.02 -7.97
C ALA A 250 -27.21 4.93 -6.60
N ALA A 251 -26.48 4.55 -5.56
CA ALA A 251 -26.96 4.54 -4.18
C ALA A 251 -27.51 5.91 -3.76
N LYS A 252 -26.76 6.99 -3.99
CA LYS A 252 -27.19 8.37 -3.68
C LYS A 252 -28.48 8.80 -4.37
N ARG A 253 -28.69 8.40 -5.62
CA ARG A 253 -29.91 8.72 -6.37
C ARG A 253 -31.15 8.01 -5.83
N MET A 254 -30.96 6.88 -5.16
CA MET A 254 -32.05 6.04 -4.65
C MET A 254 -32.33 6.29 -3.16
N LEU A 255 -31.55 7.12 -2.45
CA LEU A 255 -31.78 7.38 -1.02
C LEU A 255 -33.15 7.98 -0.76
N MET A 256 -33.89 7.40 0.18
CA MET A 256 -35.13 8.02 0.67
C MET A 256 -34.79 9.28 1.50
N PRO A 257 -35.59 10.36 1.39
CA PRO A 257 -35.43 11.52 2.26
C PRO A 257 -35.66 11.10 3.73
N GLU A 258 -34.75 11.50 4.61
CA GLU A 258 -34.88 11.24 6.05
C GLU A 258 -36.16 11.90 6.57
N GLN A 259 -37.07 11.10 7.14
CA GLN A 259 -38.20 11.66 7.87
C GLN A 259 -37.67 12.31 9.14
N THR A 260 -37.68 13.65 9.16
CA THR A 260 -37.40 14.43 10.37
C THR A 260 -38.43 14.08 11.42
N SER A 261 -38.05 13.23 12.38
CA SER A 261 -38.85 12.92 13.56
C SER A 261 -39.03 14.21 14.36
N THR A 262 -40.17 14.87 14.16
CA THR A 262 -40.64 15.97 14.99
C THR A 262 -40.94 15.41 16.37
N ARG A 263 -40.00 15.58 17.29
CA ARG A 263 -40.18 15.29 18.72
C ARG A 263 -41.15 16.34 19.28
N LYS A 264 -42.44 16.05 19.16
CA LYS A 264 -43.57 16.78 19.74
C LYS A 264 -43.40 16.76 21.27
N LYS A 265 -42.93 17.86 21.86
CA LYS A 265 -43.02 18.11 23.31
C LYS A 265 -44.51 18.30 23.62
N GLY A 266 -45.11 17.28 24.23
CA GLY A 266 -46.45 17.32 24.80
C GLY A 266 -46.45 18.16 26.07
N ARG A 267 -47.27 19.20 26.02
CA ARG A 267 -48.22 19.73 27.03
C ARG A 267 -47.96 19.41 28.51
#